data_AF-A0AAN6QDJ7-F1
#
_entry.id   AF-A0AAN6QDJ7-F1
#
_cell.length_a   1.000
_cell.length_b   1.000
_cell.length_c   1.000
_cell.angle_alpha   90.00
_cell.angle_beta   90.00
_cell.angle_gamma   90.00
#
_symmetry.space_group_name_H-M   'P 1'
#
loop_
_entity.id
_entity.type
_entity.pdbx_description
1 polymer ?
#
loop_
_entity_poly.entity_id
_entity_poly.type
_entity_poly.pdbx_seq_one_letter_code
_entity_poly.pdbx_strand_id
1 'polypeptide(L)'
;MGSTAYSAYNNGSANTNSTHTVTALSRWSILNKQLPAVDKIKSLHVYDFDNTLFKTPLPNPKIWNGPTIGTLSNPDAFLNGGWWHDSRILAATGEGLEKEEQRAWDGWWNEKIVELIKLSTEQKDALCVLLTGRSESGFGDLIKRMVTSKGLEFDMISLKPAVGPNNQRFASTMIFKQMFLEALMETYRHANEIIIYEDRIKHVKGFNDFLVEYNQRKNAIDGSATRGPINARVIEVADMATYLDPIVEVAEVQQIINEHNAALSKRGRGIRGSRLAIKKSVFYTGYMINSADTQRLLALAQVPLNLPDAELKLHGNNIMICPRPCPHSLLEKVGGIGSKLTWEVTGTACFENTVWAARVRPVPATARYHASGPVPLVVLALRKGARHVDAGKIQNWQPVPPDKAFTFETTVGEKILLRVDGHDHYADSQNVLPAKTAANSNKRKHTGAADDFRSRQSHGSSVGSAPQQRQFHHQANNGGGGGRGGSSGRGGSFRGGGGGANRGFRGGQRGGGAQKGRGGRGGGGGGGGGGGGPAFYKSLDDLGARDTQGGFAQMYEDEPQTGGFQNQQQQQIPTGPSNPRNPGYYAGQQPSQFQGGGYQQQQQLNNYY
;
A
#
# COMPACT_ATOMS: atom_id res chain seq x y z
N MET A 1 -17.53 -23.59 -9.41
CA MET A 1 -16.66 -22.46 -9.00
C MET A 1 -17.57 -21.30 -8.57
N GLY A 2 -17.09 -20.37 -7.74
CA GLY A 2 -17.91 -19.27 -7.24
C GLY A 2 -18.06 -18.13 -8.27
N SER A 3 -19.22 -17.48 -8.27
CA SER A 3 -19.49 -16.23 -9.01
C SER A 3 -18.50 -15.14 -8.57
N THR A 4 -18.02 -14.30 -9.51
CA THR A 4 -17.14 -13.18 -9.13
C THR A 4 -17.94 -12.06 -8.45
N ALA A 5 -17.23 -11.16 -7.77
CA ALA A 5 -17.84 -9.95 -7.20
C ALA A 5 -18.56 -9.09 -8.26
N TYR A 6 -18.12 -9.17 -9.53
CA TYR A 6 -18.75 -8.47 -10.64
C TYR A 6 -20.13 -9.05 -10.99
N SER A 7 -20.23 -10.35 -11.21
CA SER A 7 -21.52 -11.01 -11.51
C SER A 7 -22.51 -10.90 -10.36
N ALA A 8 -22.04 -10.95 -9.11
CA ALA A 8 -22.88 -10.68 -7.94
C ALA A 8 -23.43 -9.23 -7.93
N TYR A 9 -22.61 -8.25 -8.31
CA TYR A 9 -23.01 -6.84 -8.41
C TYR A 9 -23.97 -6.59 -9.59
N ASN A 10 -23.70 -7.19 -10.75
CA ASN A 10 -24.50 -6.98 -11.96
C ASN A 10 -25.89 -7.64 -11.86
N ASN A 11 -26.00 -8.83 -11.23
CA ASN A 11 -27.30 -9.47 -10.96
C ASN A 11 -28.23 -8.65 -10.03
N GLY A 12 -27.68 -7.74 -9.22
CA GLY A 12 -28.48 -6.80 -8.41
C GLY A 12 -28.90 -5.53 -9.17
N SER A 13 -28.28 -5.24 -10.32
CA SER A 13 -28.60 -4.11 -11.17
C SER A 13 -29.64 -4.53 -12.20
N ALA A 14 -30.92 -4.35 -11.86
CA ALA A 14 -32.04 -4.76 -12.71
C ALA A 14 -31.87 -4.28 -14.17
N ASN A 15 -32.01 -5.23 -15.09
CA ASN A 15 -31.74 -5.17 -16.53
C ASN A 15 -32.19 -3.85 -17.19
N THR A 16 -31.32 -2.83 -17.19
CA THR A 16 -31.52 -1.63 -17.98
C THR A 16 -31.02 -1.91 -19.39
N ASN A 17 -31.88 -1.74 -20.39
CA ASN A 17 -31.55 -1.92 -21.81
C ASN A 17 -30.57 -0.82 -22.29
N SER A 18 -29.33 -0.83 -21.79
CA SER A 18 -28.28 0.08 -22.23
C SER A 18 -27.88 -0.31 -23.65
N THR A 19 -28.36 0.47 -24.62
CA THR A 19 -28.08 0.22 -26.03
C THR A 19 -26.58 0.44 -26.29
N HIS A 20 -25.82 -0.65 -26.40
CA HIS A 20 -24.38 -0.64 -26.66
C HIS A 20 -24.11 0.01 -28.01
N THR A 21 -23.77 1.29 -27.95
CA THR A 21 -23.64 2.19 -29.09
C THR A 21 -22.47 3.12 -28.85
N VAL A 22 -21.83 3.56 -29.94
CA VAL A 22 -20.69 4.47 -29.90
C VAL A 22 -21.02 5.76 -29.11
N THR A 23 -22.24 6.29 -29.26
CA THR A 23 -22.73 7.45 -28.52
C THR A 23 -22.96 7.20 -27.02
N ALA A 24 -23.37 5.98 -26.62
CA ALA A 24 -23.47 5.63 -25.20
C ALA A 24 -22.08 5.41 -24.59
N LEU A 25 -21.16 4.81 -25.35
CA LEU A 25 -19.78 4.57 -24.94
C LEU A 25 -18.99 5.88 -24.78
N SER A 26 -19.18 6.88 -25.65
CA SER A 26 -18.46 8.16 -25.55
C SER A 26 -18.71 8.90 -24.23
N ARG A 27 -19.84 8.66 -23.55
CA ARG A 27 -20.16 9.23 -22.21
C ARG A 27 -19.26 8.72 -21.09
N TRP A 28 -18.48 7.67 -21.33
CA TRP A 28 -17.46 7.20 -20.39
C TRP A 28 -16.12 7.94 -20.56
N SER A 29 -15.97 8.78 -21.59
CA SER A 29 -14.72 9.49 -21.84
C SER A 29 -14.78 10.98 -21.53
N ILE A 30 -13.69 11.49 -20.97
CA ILE A 30 -13.45 12.93 -20.78
C ILE A 30 -13.00 13.64 -22.08
N LEU A 31 -12.83 12.89 -23.18
CA LEU A 31 -12.52 13.42 -24.50
C LEU A 31 -13.81 13.67 -25.30
N ASN A 32 -13.94 14.87 -25.86
CA ASN A 32 -14.96 15.18 -26.86
C ASN A 32 -14.48 14.79 -28.27
N LYS A 33 -14.09 13.52 -28.45
CA LYS A 33 -13.60 12.95 -29.72
C LYS A 33 -14.69 12.08 -30.34
N GLN A 34 -14.90 12.18 -31.66
CA GLN A 34 -15.75 11.22 -32.36
C GLN A 34 -15.05 9.87 -32.39
N LEU A 35 -15.69 8.87 -31.79
CA LEU A 35 -15.16 7.50 -31.74
C LEU A 35 -15.31 6.78 -33.11
N PRO A 36 -14.40 5.85 -33.44
CA PRO A 36 -14.47 5.05 -34.66
C PRO A 36 -15.77 4.26 -34.84
N ALA A 37 -16.09 3.91 -36.08
CA ALA A 37 -17.23 3.05 -36.40
C ALA A 37 -16.99 1.60 -35.95
N VAL A 38 -18.04 0.93 -35.47
CA VAL A 38 -18.00 -0.39 -34.81
C VAL A 38 -17.42 -1.50 -35.69
N ASP A 39 -17.62 -1.40 -37.00
CA ASP A 39 -17.12 -2.33 -38.01
C ASP A 39 -15.61 -2.21 -38.26
N LYS A 40 -15.03 -1.03 -38.03
CA LYS A 40 -13.61 -0.74 -38.30
C LYS A 40 -12.65 -1.30 -37.25
N ILE A 41 -13.11 -1.48 -36.01
CA ILE A 41 -12.27 -1.90 -34.89
C ILE A 41 -12.27 -3.42 -34.73
N LYS A 42 -11.07 -4.00 -34.67
CA LYS A 42 -10.75 -5.42 -34.48
C LYS A 42 -9.96 -5.71 -33.20
N SER A 43 -9.25 -4.72 -32.66
CA SER A 43 -8.44 -4.86 -31.44
C SER A 43 -8.74 -3.75 -30.42
N LEU A 44 -8.72 -4.08 -29.13
CA LEU A 44 -8.93 -3.13 -28.03
C LEU A 44 -7.68 -3.04 -27.16
N HIS A 45 -7.00 -1.89 -27.14
CA HIS A 45 -5.79 -1.70 -26.34
C HIS A 45 -6.08 -0.76 -25.18
N VAL A 46 -5.99 -1.28 -23.95
CA VAL A 46 -6.36 -0.60 -22.71
C VAL A 46 -5.14 -0.44 -21.81
N TYR A 47 -4.83 0.78 -21.43
CA TYR A 47 -3.69 1.13 -20.57
C TYR A 47 -4.20 1.73 -19.26
N ASP A 48 -3.73 1.27 -18.10
CA ASP A 48 -3.89 2.04 -16.86
C ASP A 48 -2.92 3.23 -16.83
N PHE A 49 -3.23 4.24 -16.01
CA PHE A 49 -2.43 5.44 -15.85
C PHE A 49 -1.37 5.28 -14.76
N ASP A 50 -1.80 5.18 -13.49
CA ASP A 50 -0.91 5.22 -12.33
C ASP A 50 0.00 4.00 -12.30
N ASN A 51 1.32 4.22 -12.23
CA ASN A 51 2.42 3.26 -12.22
C ASN A 51 2.52 2.29 -13.41
N THR A 52 1.51 2.25 -14.27
CA THR A 52 1.52 1.57 -15.56
C THR A 52 2.14 2.47 -16.64
N LEU A 53 1.47 3.57 -17.01
CA LEU A 53 1.92 4.54 -18.01
C LEU A 53 2.79 5.65 -17.39
N PHE A 54 2.38 6.16 -16.24
CA PHE A 54 3.01 7.29 -15.56
C PHE A 54 3.50 6.88 -14.18
N LYS A 55 4.75 7.20 -13.83
CA LYS A 55 5.33 6.93 -12.51
C LYS A 55 4.70 7.88 -11.50
N THR A 56 3.60 7.46 -10.89
CA THR A 56 2.89 8.27 -9.91
C THR A 56 3.61 8.16 -8.56
N PRO A 57 3.94 9.28 -7.91
CA PRO A 57 4.57 9.25 -6.60
C PRO A 57 3.75 8.48 -5.56
N LEU A 58 4.43 7.60 -4.82
CA LEU A 58 3.91 6.91 -3.63
C LEU A 58 4.24 7.73 -2.37
N PRO A 59 3.51 7.56 -1.25
CA PRO A 59 3.92 8.14 0.03
C PRO A 59 5.26 7.55 0.48
N ASN A 60 6.23 8.42 0.80
CA ASN A 60 7.62 8.04 0.99
C ASN A 60 7.87 7.37 2.36
N PRO A 61 8.30 6.08 2.41
CA PRO A 61 8.55 5.36 3.67
C PRO A 61 9.82 5.82 4.40
N LYS A 62 10.65 6.66 3.79
CA LYS A 62 11.78 7.32 4.47
C LYS A 62 11.33 8.53 5.29
N ILE A 63 10.15 9.09 4.99
CA ILE A 63 9.54 10.26 5.64
C ILE A 63 8.46 9.82 6.63
N TRP A 64 7.49 9.04 6.16
CA TRP A 64 6.29 8.69 6.92
C TRP A 64 6.40 7.32 7.58
N ASN A 65 5.82 7.18 8.77
CA ASN A 65 5.60 5.86 9.33
C ASN A 65 4.49 5.11 8.58
N GLY A 66 4.55 3.78 8.59
CA GLY A 66 3.67 2.88 7.83
C GLY A 66 2.18 3.02 8.18
N PRO A 67 1.78 3.24 9.45
CA PRO A 67 0.42 3.63 9.78
C PRO A 67 -0.04 4.89 9.04
N THR A 68 0.83 5.90 8.92
CA THR A 68 0.54 7.14 8.17
C THR A 68 0.48 6.90 6.67
N ILE A 69 1.35 6.06 6.09
CA ILE A 69 1.24 5.65 4.67
C ILE A 69 -0.14 5.01 4.43
N GLY A 70 -0.59 4.11 5.31
CA GLY A 70 -1.92 3.52 5.25
C GLY A 70 -3.06 4.54 5.45
N THR A 71 -2.85 5.59 6.24
CA THR A 71 -3.78 6.72 6.39
C THR A 71 -3.83 7.58 5.13
N LEU A 72 -2.68 7.92 4.53
CA LEU A 72 -2.56 8.71 3.30
C LEU A 72 -3.21 7.98 2.11
N SER A 73 -2.98 6.67 1.96
CA SER A 73 -3.60 5.87 0.90
C SER A 73 -5.11 5.63 1.08
N ASN A 74 -5.71 5.95 2.24
CA ASN A 74 -7.12 5.69 2.50
C ASN A 74 -8.02 6.87 2.07
N PRO A 75 -9.01 6.69 1.16
CA PRO A 75 -9.95 7.73 0.77
C PRO A 75 -10.69 8.36 1.96
N ASP A 76 -11.10 7.54 2.93
CA ASP A 76 -11.97 7.95 4.03
C ASP A 76 -11.22 8.57 5.22
N ALA A 77 -9.88 8.58 5.20
CA ALA A 77 -9.07 9.18 6.25
C ALA A 77 -9.18 10.71 6.31
N PHE A 78 -9.46 11.34 5.16
CA PHE A 78 -9.57 12.79 5.05
C PHE A 78 -10.91 13.21 4.43
N LEU A 79 -11.51 14.30 4.92
CA LEU A 79 -12.82 14.77 4.43
C LEU A 79 -12.82 15.21 2.95
N ASN A 80 -11.64 15.54 2.43
CA ASN A 80 -11.34 15.95 1.06
C ASN A 80 -10.71 14.81 0.23
N GLY A 81 -10.57 13.61 0.78
CA GLY A 81 -9.91 12.47 0.13
C GLY A 81 -8.42 12.35 0.49
N GLY A 82 -7.88 11.13 0.39
CA GLY A 82 -6.47 10.83 0.60
C GLY A 82 -5.59 11.07 -0.63
N TRP A 83 -4.34 10.61 -0.56
CA TRP A 83 -3.26 10.73 -1.56
C TRP A 83 -3.70 10.44 -3.01
N TRP A 84 -4.52 9.42 -3.20
CA TRP A 84 -5.00 8.97 -4.52
C TRP A 84 -6.18 9.78 -5.07
N HIS A 85 -6.73 10.69 -4.27
CA HIS A 85 -7.93 11.49 -4.55
C HIS A 85 -7.63 12.99 -4.63
N ASP A 86 -6.43 13.41 -4.25
CA ASP A 86 -5.94 14.77 -4.38
C ASP A 86 -5.14 14.94 -5.68
N SER A 87 -5.60 15.81 -6.57
CA SER A 87 -4.92 16.08 -7.84
C SER A 87 -3.63 16.87 -7.68
N ARG A 88 -3.41 17.55 -6.54
CA ARG A 88 -2.17 18.27 -6.26
C ARG A 88 -0.99 17.34 -6.09
N ILE A 89 -1.19 16.18 -5.47
CA ILE A 89 -0.15 15.15 -5.32
C ILE A 89 0.41 14.72 -6.68
N LEU A 90 -0.48 14.53 -7.68
CA LEU A 90 -0.05 14.23 -9.05
C LEU A 90 0.57 15.46 -9.73
N ALA A 91 0.02 16.65 -9.53
CA ALA A 91 0.53 17.90 -10.09
C ALA A 91 1.88 18.35 -9.48
N ALA A 92 2.22 17.89 -8.27
CA ALA A 92 3.46 18.17 -7.55
C ALA A 92 4.63 17.26 -7.99
N THR A 93 4.37 16.27 -8.87
CA THR A 93 5.40 15.42 -9.47
C THR A 93 6.53 16.25 -10.11
N GLY A 94 7.78 15.80 -10.00
CA GLY A 94 8.95 16.51 -10.53
C GLY A 94 9.23 17.83 -9.80
N GLU A 95 9.53 18.89 -10.56
CA GLU A 95 9.59 20.26 -10.03
C GLU A 95 8.21 20.97 -9.99
N GLY A 96 7.11 20.22 -10.15
CA GLY A 96 5.74 20.70 -10.13
C GLY A 96 5.19 21.14 -11.50
N LEU A 97 3.86 21.17 -11.59
CA LEU A 97 3.03 21.33 -12.78
C LEU A 97 3.55 22.35 -13.82
N GLU A 98 3.85 23.58 -13.39
CA GLU A 98 4.22 24.66 -14.30
C GLU A 98 5.52 24.41 -15.05
N LYS A 99 6.48 23.71 -14.42
CA LYS A 99 7.77 23.36 -15.01
C LYS A 99 7.71 22.04 -15.76
N GLU A 100 7.07 21.03 -15.17
CA GLU A 100 7.02 19.70 -15.77
C GLU A 100 6.13 19.65 -17.01
N GLU A 101 5.04 20.43 -17.10
CA GLU A 101 4.23 20.48 -18.31
C GLU A 101 5.01 20.96 -19.53
N GLN A 102 5.91 21.94 -19.35
CA GLN A 102 6.78 22.45 -20.42
C GLN A 102 7.81 21.41 -20.88
N ARG A 103 8.17 20.46 -20.01
CA ARG A 103 9.07 19.34 -20.28
C ARG A 103 8.32 18.05 -20.61
N ALA A 104 6.99 18.11 -20.70
CA ALA A 104 6.12 16.96 -20.81
C ALA A 104 6.39 15.85 -19.77
N TRP A 105 6.71 16.21 -18.52
CA TRP A 105 7.12 15.30 -17.43
C TRP A 105 8.19 14.29 -17.85
N ASP A 106 9.26 14.75 -18.52
CA ASP A 106 10.31 13.86 -18.99
C ASP A 106 10.94 13.03 -17.85
N GLY A 107 11.31 11.78 -18.15
CA GLY A 107 11.76 10.81 -17.16
C GLY A 107 10.67 10.20 -16.26
N TRP A 108 9.47 10.79 -16.15
CA TRP A 108 8.36 10.25 -15.33
C TRP A 108 7.45 9.26 -16.07
N TRP A 109 7.57 9.15 -17.39
CA TRP A 109 6.80 8.16 -18.16
C TRP A 109 7.46 6.78 -18.16
N ASN A 110 6.64 5.75 -18.38
CA ASN A 110 7.09 4.44 -18.78
C ASN A 110 7.26 4.42 -20.31
N GLU A 111 8.46 4.73 -20.79
CA GLU A 111 8.72 4.90 -22.23
C GLU A 111 8.37 3.65 -23.09
N LYS A 112 8.42 2.45 -22.51
CA LYS A 112 7.97 1.21 -23.18
C LYS A 112 6.45 1.19 -23.41
N ILE A 113 5.68 1.72 -22.46
CA ILE A 113 4.21 1.84 -22.60
C ILE A 113 3.86 3.00 -23.53
N VAL A 114 4.63 4.11 -23.51
CA VAL A 114 4.54 5.20 -24.49
C VAL A 114 4.73 4.69 -25.93
N GLU A 115 5.73 3.84 -26.17
CA GLU A 115 5.97 3.20 -27.47
C GLU A 115 4.78 2.34 -27.90
N LEU A 116 4.25 1.50 -27.00
CA LEU A 116 3.07 0.66 -27.27
C LEU A 116 1.79 1.46 -27.56
N ILE A 117 1.60 2.61 -26.90
CA ILE A 117 0.50 3.54 -27.20
C ILE A 117 0.65 4.12 -28.61
N LYS A 118 1.85 4.58 -28.98
CA LYS A 118 2.13 5.10 -30.34
C LYS A 118 1.83 4.05 -31.42
N LEU A 119 2.34 2.82 -31.25
CA LEU A 119 2.03 1.70 -32.15
C LEU A 119 0.51 1.41 -32.22
N SER A 120 -0.22 1.55 -31.11
CA SER A 120 -1.68 1.42 -31.08
C SER A 120 -2.40 2.51 -31.87
N THR A 121 -1.90 3.75 -31.90
CA THR A 121 -2.48 4.84 -32.70
C THR A 121 -2.16 4.73 -34.20
N GLU A 122 -1.07 4.04 -34.54
CA GLU A 122 -0.74 3.70 -35.92
C GLU A 122 -1.66 2.61 -36.48
N GLN A 123 -2.01 1.61 -35.66
CA GLN A 123 -2.92 0.52 -36.02
C GLN A 123 -4.37 1.01 -36.22
N LYS A 124 -4.81 1.09 -37.49
CA LYS A 124 -6.12 1.70 -37.85
C LYS A 124 -7.36 0.87 -37.52
N ASP A 125 -7.19 -0.38 -37.10
CA ASP A 125 -8.25 -1.24 -36.57
C ASP A 125 -8.13 -1.50 -35.05
N ALA A 126 -7.21 -0.83 -34.35
CA ALA A 126 -7.19 -0.79 -32.90
C ALA A 126 -7.97 0.42 -32.36
N LEU A 127 -8.56 0.26 -31.18
CA LEU A 127 -9.02 1.39 -30.37
C LEU A 127 -8.05 1.57 -29.19
N CYS A 128 -7.46 2.77 -29.06
CA CYS A 128 -6.52 3.07 -27.99
C CYS A 128 -7.22 3.76 -26.81
N VAL A 129 -7.16 3.15 -25.62
CA VAL A 129 -7.91 3.57 -24.43
C VAL A 129 -6.99 3.74 -23.22
N LEU A 130 -7.06 4.91 -22.57
CA LEU A 130 -6.55 5.12 -21.22
C LEU A 130 -7.69 4.87 -20.21
N LEU A 131 -7.50 3.99 -19.24
CA LEU A 131 -8.51 3.60 -18.24
C LEU A 131 -7.94 3.64 -16.82
N THR A 132 -8.18 4.75 -16.11
CA THR A 132 -7.74 4.94 -14.73
C THR A 132 -8.89 4.98 -13.74
N GLY A 133 -8.60 4.56 -12.51
CA GLY A 133 -9.52 4.70 -11.38
C GLY A 133 -9.58 6.09 -10.75
N ARG A 134 -8.71 7.02 -11.14
CA ARG A 134 -8.74 8.42 -10.67
C ARG A 134 -10.11 9.03 -10.94
N SER A 135 -10.57 9.90 -10.05
CA SER A 135 -11.88 10.54 -10.21
C SER A 135 -11.87 11.54 -11.35
N GLU A 136 -12.89 11.49 -12.20
CA GLU A 136 -13.09 12.49 -13.27
C GLU A 136 -13.07 13.92 -12.70
N SER A 137 -13.85 14.12 -11.64
CA SER A 137 -13.78 15.31 -10.79
C SER A 137 -12.39 15.41 -10.15
N GLY A 138 -11.66 16.47 -10.49
CA GLY A 138 -10.32 16.77 -9.98
C GLY A 138 -9.16 16.39 -10.91
N PHE A 139 -9.23 15.25 -11.62
CA PHE A 139 -8.11 14.76 -12.44
C PHE A 139 -8.31 14.93 -13.95
N GLY A 140 -9.55 15.10 -14.45
CA GLY A 140 -9.82 15.10 -15.89
C GLY A 140 -8.96 16.09 -16.68
N ASP A 141 -8.91 17.36 -16.26
CA ASP A 141 -8.13 18.38 -16.96
C ASP A 141 -6.61 18.21 -16.79
N LEU A 142 -6.16 17.73 -15.63
CA LEU A 142 -4.75 17.44 -15.37
C LEU A 142 -4.25 16.29 -16.25
N ILE A 143 -4.96 15.16 -16.29
CA ILE A 143 -4.57 13.99 -17.10
C ILE A 143 -4.59 14.33 -18.60
N LYS A 144 -5.59 15.09 -19.08
CA LYS A 144 -5.60 15.61 -20.47
C LYS A 144 -4.34 16.40 -20.77
N ARG A 145 -3.99 17.39 -19.93
CA ARG A 145 -2.76 18.20 -20.09
C ARG A 145 -1.50 17.34 -20.11
N MET A 146 -1.37 16.39 -19.18
CA MET A 146 -0.22 15.47 -19.11
C MET A 146 -0.06 14.66 -20.41
N VAL A 147 -1.10 13.96 -20.88
CA VAL A 147 -0.99 13.14 -22.10
C VAL A 147 -0.80 13.98 -23.35
N THR A 148 -1.44 15.15 -23.44
CA THR A 148 -1.26 16.09 -24.56
C THR A 148 0.17 16.64 -24.61
N SER A 149 0.76 17.00 -23.47
CA SER A 149 2.15 17.50 -23.41
C SER A 149 3.16 16.48 -23.94
N LYS A 150 2.96 15.19 -23.64
CA LYS A 150 3.81 14.07 -24.11
C LYS A 150 3.51 13.65 -25.56
N GLY A 151 2.52 14.26 -26.21
CA GLY A 151 2.09 13.91 -27.57
C GLY A 151 1.46 12.51 -27.66
N LEU A 152 0.76 12.07 -26.61
CA LEU A 152 0.04 10.81 -26.59
C LEU A 152 -1.42 11.04 -27.00
N GLU A 153 -1.81 10.43 -28.12
CA GLU A 153 -3.20 10.41 -28.57
C GLU A 153 -3.93 9.16 -28.07
N PHE A 154 -5.18 9.33 -27.65
CA PHE A 154 -6.09 8.24 -27.32
C PHE A 154 -7.40 8.44 -28.08
N ASP A 155 -8.16 7.35 -28.26
CA ASP A 155 -9.55 7.44 -28.71
C ASP A 155 -10.49 7.70 -27.53
N MET A 156 -10.17 7.12 -26.38
CA MET A 156 -10.88 7.33 -25.13
C MET A 156 -9.89 7.51 -23.97
N ILE A 157 -10.14 8.52 -23.15
CA ILE A 157 -9.61 8.59 -21.78
C ILE A 157 -10.80 8.43 -20.83
N SER A 158 -10.78 7.36 -20.03
CA SER A 158 -11.84 6.95 -19.10
C SER A 158 -11.33 7.07 -17.67
N LEU A 159 -11.95 7.98 -16.90
CA LEU A 159 -11.74 8.18 -15.47
C LEU A 159 -12.98 7.69 -14.72
N LYS A 160 -12.86 7.43 -13.42
CA LYS A 160 -14.00 7.01 -12.59
C LYS A 160 -14.96 8.19 -12.37
N PRO A 161 -16.19 8.18 -12.91
CA PRO A 161 -17.13 9.27 -12.71
C PRO A 161 -17.84 9.12 -11.36
N ALA A 162 -18.42 10.20 -10.83
CA ALA A 162 -19.13 10.18 -9.54
C ALA A 162 -20.40 9.31 -9.57
N VAL A 163 -21.05 9.25 -10.74
CA VAL A 163 -22.09 8.28 -11.12
C VAL A 163 -21.80 7.84 -12.55
N GLY A 164 -22.01 6.58 -12.87
CA GLY A 164 -21.83 6.08 -14.25
C GLY A 164 -22.92 6.60 -15.21
N PRO A 165 -22.75 6.41 -16.54
CA PRO A 165 -23.68 6.94 -17.54
C PRO A 165 -25.14 6.46 -17.45
N ASN A 166 -25.43 5.42 -16.65
CA ASN A 166 -26.76 4.90 -16.36
C ASN A 166 -27.18 5.19 -14.90
N ASN A 167 -26.60 6.22 -14.26
CA ASN A 167 -26.78 6.62 -12.85
C ASN A 167 -26.33 5.59 -11.79
N GLN A 168 -25.52 4.60 -12.16
CA GLN A 168 -24.97 3.62 -11.22
C GLN A 168 -23.87 4.21 -10.31
N ARG A 169 -23.74 3.72 -9.07
CA ARG A 169 -22.65 4.08 -8.14
C ARG A 169 -21.71 2.89 -7.95
N PHE A 170 -20.45 3.03 -8.36
CA PHE A 170 -19.48 1.94 -8.31
C PHE A 170 -19.02 1.67 -6.87
N ALA A 171 -19.22 0.44 -6.39
CA ALA A 171 -18.74 -0.01 -5.08
C ALA A 171 -17.21 -0.07 -4.97
N SER A 172 -16.51 -0.19 -6.10
CA SER A 172 -15.04 -0.23 -6.14
C SER A 172 -14.52 0.21 -7.52
N THR A 173 -13.23 0.56 -7.60
CA THR A 173 -12.56 0.89 -8.87
C THR A 173 -12.49 -0.30 -9.82
N MET A 174 -12.36 -1.53 -9.32
CA MET A 174 -12.39 -2.73 -10.16
C MET A 174 -13.77 -2.92 -10.79
N ILE A 175 -14.85 -2.75 -10.02
CA ILE A 175 -16.22 -2.82 -10.56
C ILE A 175 -16.43 -1.74 -11.63
N PHE A 176 -15.94 -0.51 -11.40
CA PHE A 176 -15.94 0.54 -12.42
C PHE A 176 -15.21 0.11 -13.70
N LYS A 177 -13.94 -0.34 -13.59
CA LYS A 177 -13.14 -0.75 -14.76
C LYS A 177 -13.81 -1.93 -15.49
N GLN A 178 -14.34 -2.94 -14.77
CA GLN A 178 -15.06 -4.08 -15.36
C GLN A 178 -16.36 -3.66 -16.09
N MET A 179 -17.17 -2.78 -15.50
CA MET A 179 -18.39 -2.27 -16.17
C MET A 179 -18.06 -1.48 -17.44
N PHE A 180 -16.98 -0.68 -17.40
CA PHE A 180 -16.48 0.02 -18.59
C PHE A 180 -15.99 -0.97 -19.65
N LEU A 181 -15.21 -1.99 -19.26
CA LEU A 181 -14.70 -3.01 -20.18
C LEU A 181 -15.83 -3.83 -20.82
N GLU A 182 -16.89 -4.20 -20.08
CA GLU A 182 -18.08 -4.82 -20.69
C GLU A 182 -18.74 -3.85 -21.68
N ALA A 183 -19.01 -2.60 -21.30
CA ALA A 183 -19.59 -1.62 -22.22
C ALA A 183 -18.74 -1.40 -23.50
N LEU A 184 -17.41 -1.46 -23.37
CA LEU A 184 -16.45 -1.36 -24.46
C LEU A 184 -16.52 -2.57 -25.41
N MET A 185 -16.42 -3.79 -24.87
CA MET A 185 -16.43 -5.06 -25.63
C MET A 185 -17.78 -5.34 -26.30
N GLU A 186 -18.88 -4.92 -25.68
CA GLU A 186 -20.24 -5.01 -26.25
C GLU A 186 -20.47 -3.99 -27.37
N THR A 187 -19.92 -2.78 -27.25
CA THR A 187 -20.04 -1.75 -28.28
C THR A 187 -19.20 -2.10 -29.50
N TYR A 188 -17.92 -2.46 -29.29
CA TYR A 188 -17.04 -2.94 -30.35
C TYR A 188 -17.12 -4.46 -30.49
N ARG A 189 -18.34 -4.96 -30.75
CA ARG A 189 -18.65 -6.39 -30.89
C ARG A 189 -17.87 -7.15 -31.98
N HIS A 190 -17.23 -6.43 -32.91
CA HIS A 190 -16.38 -7.00 -33.96
C HIS A 190 -14.89 -7.03 -33.59
N ALA A 191 -14.53 -6.60 -32.37
CA ALA A 191 -13.19 -6.74 -31.83
C ALA A 191 -12.93 -8.18 -31.37
N ASN A 192 -11.92 -8.82 -31.96
CA ASN A 192 -11.54 -10.19 -31.70
C ASN A 192 -10.63 -10.32 -30.48
N GLU A 193 -9.89 -9.25 -30.14
CA GLU A 193 -8.95 -9.25 -29.03
C GLU A 193 -9.05 -8.01 -28.12
N ILE A 194 -8.60 -8.19 -26.88
CA ILE A 194 -8.37 -7.12 -25.92
C ILE A 194 -7.04 -7.32 -25.19
N ILE A 195 -6.23 -6.27 -25.12
CA ILE A 195 -4.96 -6.23 -24.38
C ILE A 195 -5.09 -5.17 -23.29
N ILE A 196 -4.85 -5.56 -22.04
CA ILE A 196 -4.93 -4.68 -20.86
C ILE A 196 -3.56 -4.62 -20.20
N TYR A 197 -3.03 -3.42 -20.02
CA TYR A 197 -1.79 -3.16 -19.26
C TYR A 197 -2.15 -2.56 -17.89
N GLU A 198 -1.67 -3.17 -16.81
CA GLU A 198 -1.98 -2.80 -15.42
C GLU A 198 -0.83 -3.24 -14.50
N ASP A 199 -0.46 -2.41 -13.53
CA ASP A 199 0.65 -2.63 -12.59
C ASP A 199 0.28 -3.55 -11.42
N ARG A 200 -0.98 -3.52 -11.00
CA ARG A 200 -1.40 -4.15 -9.74
C ARG A 200 -1.75 -5.61 -9.97
N ILE A 201 -0.93 -6.51 -9.45
CA ILE A 201 -1.16 -7.98 -9.44
C ILE A 201 -2.61 -8.35 -9.05
N LYS A 202 -3.19 -7.69 -8.04
CA LYS A 202 -4.61 -7.88 -7.62
C LYS A 202 -5.61 -7.52 -8.72
N HIS A 203 -5.37 -6.45 -9.48
CA HIS A 203 -6.19 -6.05 -10.61
C HIS A 203 -5.94 -6.91 -11.84
N VAL A 204 -4.67 -7.25 -12.15
CA VAL A 204 -4.30 -8.21 -13.21
C VAL A 204 -5.07 -9.52 -13.03
N LYS A 205 -5.10 -10.06 -11.81
CA LYS A 205 -5.94 -11.23 -11.49
C LYS A 205 -7.43 -10.94 -11.67
N GLY A 206 -7.91 -9.80 -11.17
CA GLY A 206 -9.33 -9.39 -11.25
C GLY A 206 -9.86 -9.25 -12.69
N PHE A 207 -9.03 -8.81 -13.63
CA PHE A 207 -9.36 -8.76 -15.04
C PHE A 207 -9.33 -10.15 -15.69
N ASN A 208 -8.32 -10.97 -15.41
CA ASN A 208 -8.28 -12.35 -15.90
C ASN A 208 -9.52 -13.15 -15.47
N ASP A 209 -9.87 -13.08 -14.17
CA ASP A 209 -11.08 -13.74 -13.63
C ASP A 209 -12.36 -13.24 -14.36
N PHE A 210 -12.49 -11.92 -14.55
CA PHE A 210 -13.64 -11.29 -15.23
C PHE A 210 -13.73 -11.65 -16.72
N LEU A 211 -12.61 -11.66 -17.45
CA LEU A 211 -12.58 -11.96 -18.89
C LEU A 211 -12.90 -13.44 -19.16
N VAL A 212 -12.45 -14.35 -18.29
CA VAL A 212 -12.83 -15.77 -18.34
C VAL A 212 -14.34 -15.93 -18.11
N GLU A 213 -14.90 -15.28 -17.09
CA GLU A 213 -16.34 -15.34 -16.80
C GLU A 213 -17.19 -14.68 -17.91
N TYR A 214 -16.73 -13.55 -18.46
CA TYR A 214 -17.36 -12.89 -19.60
C TYR A 214 -17.47 -13.81 -20.81
N ASN A 215 -16.36 -14.47 -21.19
CA ASN A 215 -16.35 -15.44 -22.29
C ASN A 215 -17.23 -16.67 -22.00
N GLN A 216 -17.29 -17.14 -20.76
CA GLN A 216 -18.22 -18.23 -20.37
C GLN A 216 -19.68 -17.82 -20.56
N ARG A 217 -20.07 -16.59 -20.17
CA ARG A 217 -21.41 -16.05 -20.41
C ARG A 217 -21.74 -15.98 -21.91
N LYS A 218 -20.80 -15.53 -22.76
CA LYS A 218 -21.03 -15.41 -24.21
C LYS A 218 -21.07 -16.74 -24.97
N ASN A 219 -20.54 -17.81 -24.37
CA ASN A 219 -20.64 -19.17 -24.91
C ASN A 219 -21.86 -19.96 -24.35
N ALA A 220 -22.71 -19.34 -23.52
CA ALA A 220 -23.90 -19.99 -22.98
C ALA A 220 -24.97 -20.22 -24.08
N ILE A 221 -25.66 -21.35 -23.99
CA ILE A 221 -26.64 -21.82 -25.00
C ILE A 221 -27.98 -21.04 -24.91
N ASP A 222 -28.13 -20.10 -23.97
CA ASP A 222 -29.39 -19.40 -23.67
C ASP A 222 -29.84 -18.35 -24.71
N GLY A 223 -29.06 -18.15 -25.77
CA GLY A 223 -29.41 -17.24 -26.88
C GLY A 223 -29.21 -15.76 -26.60
N SER A 224 -28.62 -15.38 -25.45
CA SER A 224 -28.35 -13.97 -25.10
C SER A 224 -27.03 -13.40 -25.66
N ALA A 225 -26.29 -14.18 -26.45
CA ALA A 225 -24.96 -13.82 -26.96
C ALA A 225 -24.99 -12.70 -28.01
N THR A 226 -24.77 -11.46 -27.56
CA THR A 226 -24.60 -10.23 -28.38
C THR A 226 -23.33 -10.21 -29.23
N ARG A 227 -22.31 -11.00 -28.85
CA ARG A 227 -21.04 -11.22 -29.56
C ARG A 227 -20.46 -12.58 -29.18
N GLY A 228 -19.54 -13.09 -30.01
CA GLY A 228 -18.72 -14.25 -29.65
C GLY A 228 -17.65 -13.93 -28.57
N PRO A 229 -16.89 -14.93 -28.11
CA PRO A 229 -15.83 -14.72 -27.12
C PRO A 229 -14.74 -13.76 -27.64
N ILE A 230 -13.92 -13.24 -26.72
CA ILE A 230 -12.79 -12.36 -27.01
C ILE A 230 -11.46 -13.00 -26.60
N ASN A 231 -10.43 -12.88 -27.42
CA ASN A 231 -9.07 -13.25 -27.06
C ASN A 231 -8.49 -12.18 -26.11
N ALA A 232 -8.33 -12.51 -24.83
CA ALA A 232 -7.98 -11.51 -23.82
C ALA A 232 -6.57 -11.73 -23.26
N ARG A 233 -5.78 -10.67 -23.21
CA ARG A 233 -4.43 -10.66 -22.61
C ARG A 233 -4.36 -9.56 -21.56
N VAL A 234 -4.02 -9.93 -20.33
CA VAL A 234 -3.74 -8.96 -19.26
C VAL A 234 -2.26 -9.04 -18.96
N ILE A 235 -1.55 -7.94 -19.16
CA ILE A 235 -0.10 -7.82 -19.03
C ILE A 235 0.19 -7.07 -17.74
N GLU A 236 0.84 -7.75 -16.80
CA GLU A 236 1.40 -7.14 -15.60
C GLU A 236 2.56 -6.23 -16.01
N VAL A 237 2.47 -4.95 -15.65
CA VAL A 237 3.55 -3.98 -15.84
C VAL A 237 4.30 -3.86 -14.51
N ALA A 238 5.61 -4.03 -14.53
CA ALA A 238 6.42 -3.94 -13.31
C ALA A 238 6.29 -2.54 -12.68
N ASP A 239 5.88 -2.51 -11.40
CA ASP A 239 5.74 -1.26 -10.64
C ASP A 239 7.07 -0.51 -10.55
N MET A 240 6.99 0.81 -10.69
CA MET A 240 8.13 1.73 -10.63
C MET A 240 7.89 2.73 -9.50
N ALA A 241 8.15 2.28 -8.27
CA ALA A 241 8.06 3.11 -7.08
C ALA A 241 8.89 4.40 -7.22
N THR A 242 8.19 5.52 -7.20
CA THR A 242 8.77 6.88 -7.17
C THR A 242 8.19 7.65 -6.00
N TYR A 243 8.84 8.73 -5.61
CA TYR A 243 8.48 9.55 -4.46
C TYR A 243 8.58 11.03 -4.84
N LEU A 244 7.87 11.90 -4.12
CA LEU A 244 8.06 13.34 -4.25
C LEU A 244 9.38 13.75 -3.57
N ASP A 245 9.84 14.97 -3.87
CA ASP A 245 10.86 15.60 -3.04
C ASP A 245 10.38 15.65 -1.57
N PRO A 246 11.23 15.34 -0.57
CA PRO A 246 10.79 15.28 0.82
C PRO A 246 10.19 16.56 1.39
N ILE A 247 10.58 17.74 0.92
CA ILE A 247 10.04 19.02 1.37
C ILE A 247 8.68 19.25 0.73
N VAL A 248 8.57 19.01 -0.59
CA VAL A 248 7.31 19.08 -1.35
C VAL A 248 6.28 18.11 -0.77
N GLU A 249 6.66 16.85 -0.51
CA GLU A 249 5.76 15.83 0.02
C GLU A 249 5.15 16.22 1.37
N VAL A 250 5.97 16.78 2.26
CA VAL A 250 5.51 17.25 3.58
C VAL A 250 4.61 18.47 3.45
N ALA A 251 4.88 19.36 2.49
CA ALA A 251 4.02 20.52 2.21
C ALA A 251 2.64 20.09 1.70
N GLU A 252 2.57 19.18 0.73
CA GLU A 252 1.31 18.67 0.18
C GLU A 252 0.48 17.93 1.24
N VAL A 253 1.10 17.05 2.05
CA VAL A 253 0.40 16.38 3.15
C VAL A 253 -0.08 17.37 4.22
N GLN A 254 0.70 18.42 4.50
CA GLN A 254 0.26 19.50 5.40
C GLN A 254 -0.92 20.29 4.80
N GLN A 255 -0.98 20.46 3.47
CA GLN A 255 -2.12 21.10 2.79
C GLN A 255 -3.39 20.25 2.87
N ILE A 256 -3.30 18.93 2.65
CA ILE A 256 -4.40 17.97 2.85
C ILE A 256 -4.95 18.09 4.28
N ILE A 257 -4.07 18.13 5.29
CA ILE A 257 -4.44 18.29 6.71
C ILE A 257 -5.09 19.65 6.98
N ASN A 258 -4.59 20.73 6.38
CA ASN A 258 -5.15 22.08 6.56
C ASN A 258 -6.59 22.15 6.03
N GLU A 259 -6.87 21.56 4.87
CA GLU A 259 -8.21 21.51 4.29
C GLU A 259 -9.15 20.60 5.07
N HIS A 260 -8.69 19.42 5.51
CA HIS A 260 -9.43 18.56 6.42
C HIS A 260 -9.89 19.34 7.66
N ASN A 261 -8.96 20.06 8.29
CA ASN A 261 -9.21 20.87 9.48
C ASN A 261 -10.18 22.04 9.21
N ALA A 262 -10.07 22.69 8.05
CA ALA A 262 -10.98 23.75 7.63
C ALA A 262 -12.39 23.21 7.33
N ALA A 263 -12.50 22.04 6.69
CA ALA A 263 -13.77 21.38 6.40
C ALA A 263 -14.49 20.89 7.67
N LEU A 264 -13.75 20.38 8.66
CA LEU A 264 -14.29 20.09 9.99
C LEU A 264 -14.89 21.35 10.64
N SER A 265 -14.16 22.46 10.58
CA SER A 265 -14.57 23.73 11.20
C SER A 265 -15.84 24.34 10.58
N LYS A 266 -16.16 23.97 9.32
CA LYS A 266 -17.37 24.40 8.59
C LYS A 266 -18.58 23.48 8.80
N ARG A 267 -18.40 22.26 9.32
CA ARG A 267 -19.49 21.30 9.56
C ARG A 267 -20.14 21.56 10.93
N GLY A 268 -21.47 21.63 10.95
CA GLY A 268 -22.25 21.92 12.16
C GLY A 268 -22.06 20.89 13.29
N ARG A 269 -22.38 21.30 14.53
CA ARG A 269 -22.26 20.48 15.75
C ARG A 269 -22.98 19.13 15.59
N GLY A 270 -22.22 18.05 15.45
CA GLY A 270 -22.75 16.68 15.39
C GLY A 270 -21.87 15.65 14.68
N ILE A 271 -21.03 16.08 13.72
CA ILE A 271 -20.14 15.17 12.99
C ILE A 271 -18.85 14.94 13.80
N ARG A 272 -18.53 13.68 14.07
CA ARG A 272 -17.30 13.28 14.79
C ARG A 272 -16.11 13.26 13.83
N GLY A 273 -15.12 14.10 14.09
CA GLY A 273 -13.81 14.07 13.47
C GLY A 273 -12.83 14.88 14.31
N SER A 274 -11.64 14.34 14.57
CA SER A 274 -10.56 15.06 15.26
C SER A 274 -9.78 15.89 14.26
N ARG A 275 -9.40 17.12 14.62
CA ARG A 275 -8.38 17.86 13.86
C ARG A 275 -7.10 17.02 13.77
N LEU A 276 -6.39 17.11 12.65
CA LEU A 276 -5.15 16.36 12.40
C LEU A 276 -3.94 17.30 12.42
N ALA A 277 -2.77 16.75 12.73
CA ALA A 277 -1.48 17.43 12.64
C ALA A 277 -0.35 16.45 12.30
N ILE A 278 0.71 16.94 11.67
CA ILE A 278 1.97 16.21 11.50
C ILE A 278 2.71 16.23 12.84
N LYS A 279 3.06 15.06 13.39
CA LYS A 279 3.91 14.90 14.57
C LYS A 279 5.21 14.19 14.18
N LYS A 280 6.32 14.56 14.82
CA LYS A 280 7.60 13.82 14.72
C LYS A 280 7.58 12.60 15.64
N SER A 281 8.23 11.52 15.23
CA SER A 281 8.43 10.31 16.02
C SER A 281 9.86 9.83 15.85
N VAL A 282 10.65 9.82 16.92
CA VAL A 282 11.97 9.18 16.91
C VAL A 282 11.77 7.68 16.80
N PHE A 283 12.34 7.10 15.75
CA PHE A 283 12.28 5.68 15.45
C PHE A 283 13.40 4.93 16.19
N TYR A 284 14.63 5.42 16.10
CA TYR A 284 15.75 5.02 16.97
C TYR A 284 16.75 6.17 17.15
N THR A 285 17.61 6.05 18.17
CA THR A 285 18.84 6.83 18.29
C THR A 285 20.03 5.90 18.01
N GLY A 286 21.01 6.36 17.23
CA GLY A 286 22.16 5.57 16.81
C GLY A 286 23.35 6.45 16.41
N TYR A 287 24.51 5.83 16.21
CA TYR A 287 25.61 6.48 15.52
C TYR A 287 25.37 6.31 14.01
N MET A 288 25.00 7.40 13.35
CA MET A 288 24.67 7.44 11.93
C MET A 288 25.97 7.35 11.10
N ILE A 289 25.92 6.53 10.06
CA ILE A 289 27.01 6.26 9.13
C ILE A 289 26.73 7.02 7.84
N ASN A 290 27.75 7.68 7.27
CA ASN A 290 27.59 8.39 6.00
C ASN A 290 27.43 7.42 4.81
N SER A 291 26.97 7.91 3.66
CA SER A 291 26.69 7.06 2.49
C SER A 291 27.94 6.36 1.94
N ALA A 292 29.10 7.03 1.91
CA ALA A 292 30.33 6.46 1.39
C ALA A 292 30.81 5.26 2.23
N ASP A 293 30.81 5.40 3.55
CA ASP A 293 31.17 4.31 4.47
C ASP A 293 30.09 3.21 4.52
N THR A 294 28.81 3.56 4.33
CA THR A 294 27.73 2.58 4.16
C THR A 294 28.03 1.63 2.99
N GLN A 295 28.46 2.15 1.83
CA GLN A 295 28.81 1.31 0.67
C GLN A 295 30.03 0.42 0.95
N ARG A 296 31.05 0.95 1.64
CA ARG A 296 32.24 0.18 2.04
C ARG A 296 31.90 -0.95 3.01
N LEU A 297 30.95 -0.73 3.92
CA LEU A 297 30.45 -1.74 4.85
C LEU A 297 29.60 -2.80 4.15
N LEU A 298 28.74 -2.40 3.21
CA LEU A 298 27.92 -3.31 2.41
C LEU A 298 28.77 -4.31 1.60
N ALA A 299 29.92 -3.89 1.08
CA ALA A 299 30.88 -4.76 0.40
C ALA A 299 31.49 -5.87 1.28
N LEU A 300 31.28 -5.83 2.61
CA LEU A 300 31.69 -6.88 3.54
C LEU A 300 30.59 -7.94 3.78
N ALA A 301 29.38 -7.74 3.24
CA ALA A 301 28.26 -8.67 3.43
C ALA A 301 28.48 -9.96 2.63
N GLN A 302 28.79 -11.05 3.33
CA GLN A 302 29.01 -12.39 2.75
C GLN A 302 27.66 -13.08 2.43
N VAL A 303 26.89 -12.49 1.52
CA VAL A 303 25.56 -12.99 1.12
C VAL A 303 25.72 -14.06 0.03
N PRO A 304 25.02 -15.21 0.12
CA PRO A 304 25.02 -16.23 -0.92
C PRO A 304 24.49 -15.70 -2.27
N LEU A 305 25.25 -15.93 -3.35
CA LEU A 305 24.94 -15.50 -4.73
C LEU A 305 23.60 -16.03 -5.30
N ASN A 306 23.01 -17.04 -4.66
CA ASN A 306 21.78 -17.70 -5.11
C ASN A 306 20.51 -17.15 -4.44
N LEU A 307 20.62 -16.12 -3.58
CA LEU A 307 19.45 -15.46 -3.00
C LEU A 307 18.93 -14.37 -3.95
N PRO A 308 17.62 -14.34 -4.27
CA PRO A 308 17.03 -13.24 -5.03
C PRO A 308 17.16 -11.91 -4.28
N ASP A 309 17.52 -10.83 -4.96
CA ASP A 309 17.63 -9.49 -4.36
C ASP A 309 16.31 -9.07 -3.68
N ALA A 310 15.16 -9.46 -4.23
CA ALA A 310 13.84 -9.20 -3.65
C ALA A 310 13.58 -9.88 -2.28
N GLU A 311 14.41 -10.84 -1.87
CA GLU A 311 14.41 -11.42 -0.52
C GLU A 311 15.39 -10.75 0.45
N LEU A 312 16.28 -9.87 -0.04
CA LEU A 312 17.38 -9.30 0.72
C LEU A 312 17.21 -7.79 0.90
N LYS A 313 17.10 -7.33 2.14
CA LYS A 313 17.19 -5.91 2.45
C LYS A 313 18.62 -5.56 2.87
N LEU A 314 19.22 -4.60 2.19
CA LEU A 314 20.53 -4.04 2.55
C LEU A 314 20.40 -3.05 3.73
N HIS A 315 21.38 -3.09 4.62
CA HIS A 315 21.50 -2.24 5.80
C HIS A 315 22.97 -1.79 5.96
N GLY A 316 23.24 -0.77 6.76
CA GLY A 316 24.63 -0.28 6.92
C GLY A 316 24.76 1.18 7.34
N ASN A 317 23.64 1.84 7.63
CA ASN A 317 23.54 3.27 7.89
C ASN A 317 23.64 3.65 9.38
N ASN A 318 23.70 2.70 10.31
CA ASN A 318 23.79 2.99 11.75
C ASN A 318 24.45 1.89 12.60
N ILE A 319 25.00 2.31 13.74
CA ILE A 319 25.25 1.47 14.92
C ILE A 319 24.21 1.86 15.98
N MET A 320 23.39 0.92 16.46
CA MET A 320 22.24 1.25 17.30
C MET A 320 22.63 1.57 18.76
N ILE A 321 22.23 2.75 19.25
CA ILE A 321 22.34 3.14 20.67
C ILE A 321 21.11 2.63 21.42
N CYS A 322 19.90 2.99 20.97
CA CYS A 322 18.66 2.39 21.47
C CYS A 322 17.49 2.49 20.47
N PRO A 323 16.57 1.50 20.44
CA PRO A 323 15.46 1.41 19.48
C PRO A 323 14.24 2.28 19.85
N ARG A 324 14.48 3.50 20.32
CA ARG A 324 13.49 4.45 20.88
C ARG A 324 14.15 5.82 21.09
N PRO A 325 13.40 6.90 21.40
CA PRO A 325 13.97 8.14 21.93
C PRO A 325 14.97 7.87 23.07
N CYS A 326 16.17 8.44 22.95
CA CYS A 326 17.26 8.23 23.92
C CYS A 326 16.96 8.94 25.25
N PRO A 327 17.09 8.26 26.42
CA PRO A 327 17.08 8.94 27.71
C PRO A 327 18.20 9.98 27.80
N HIS A 328 17.93 11.11 28.45
CA HIS A 328 18.91 12.20 28.57
C HIS A 328 20.27 11.72 29.13
N SER A 329 20.27 10.94 30.21
CA SER A 329 21.49 10.37 30.81
C SER A 329 22.26 9.40 29.91
N LEU A 330 21.60 8.76 28.95
CA LEU A 330 22.24 7.90 27.97
C LEU A 330 22.81 8.72 26.80
N LEU A 331 22.11 9.80 26.43
CA LEU A 331 22.52 10.75 25.42
C LEU A 331 23.75 11.56 25.87
N GLU A 332 23.78 12.02 27.12
CA GLU A 332 24.95 12.64 27.76
C GLU A 332 26.16 11.70 27.75
N LYS A 333 25.96 10.40 28.08
CA LYS A 333 27.04 9.40 28.08
C LYS A 333 27.73 9.24 26.72
N VAL A 334 27.01 9.43 25.61
CA VAL A 334 27.56 9.35 24.24
C VAL A 334 27.97 10.72 23.67
N GLY A 335 27.89 11.79 24.46
CA GLY A 335 28.32 13.15 24.10
C GLY A 335 27.25 14.03 23.45
N GLY A 336 25.99 13.60 23.40
CA GLY A 336 24.89 14.36 22.78
C GLY A 336 24.64 14.05 21.30
N ILE A 337 23.55 14.60 20.74
CA ILE A 337 23.30 14.60 19.30
C ILE A 337 24.39 15.43 18.61
N GLY A 338 24.89 14.97 17.46
CA GLY A 338 26.01 15.58 16.75
C GLY A 338 27.39 15.15 17.25
N SER A 339 27.48 14.44 18.37
CA SER A 339 28.73 13.84 18.87
C SER A 339 29.29 12.86 17.85
N LYS A 340 30.61 12.91 17.63
CA LYS A 340 31.32 12.08 16.64
C LYS A 340 32.13 10.98 17.31
N LEU A 341 32.15 9.81 16.69
CA LEU A 341 32.97 8.68 17.13
C LEU A 341 33.50 7.88 15.94
N THR A 342 34.80 7.62 15.94
CA THR A 342 35.47 6.75 14.97
C THR A 342 35.34 5.30 15.40
N TRP A 343 35.08 4.42 14.42
CA TRP A 343 34.98 2.99 14.60
C TRP A 343 35.92 2.27 13.64
N GLU A 344 36.38 1.09 14.02
CA GLU A 344 37.16 0.17 13.19
C GLU A 344 36.38 -1.13 13.00
N VAL A 345 36.35 -1.65 11.77
CA VAL A 345 35.76 -2.96 11.48
C VAL A 345 36.71 -4.08 11.91
N THR A 346 36.23 -5.01 12.74
CA THR A 346 37.05 -6.08 13.37
C THR A 346 36.58 -7.50 13.07
N GLY A 347 35.43 -7.65 12.41
CA GLY A 347 34.89 -8.96 12.08
C GLY A 347 33.59 -8.89 11.29
N THR A 348 33.26 -9.96 10.59
CA THR A 348 31.98 -10.17 9.92
C THR A 348 31.37 -11.51 10.33
N ALA A 349 30.06 -11.61 10.30
CA ALA A 349 29.35 -12.84 10.61
C ALA A 349 27.95 -12.88 9.99
N CYS A 350 27.36 -14.07 10.02
CA CYS A 350 25.97 -14.31 9.66
C CYS A 350 25.25 -15.07 10.79
N PHE A 351 23.97 -14.76 11.01
CA PHE A 351 23.04 -15.54 11.83
C PHE A 351 22.05 -16.27 10.92
N GLU A 352 22.06 -17.60 10.96
CA GLU A 352 21.07 -18.49 10.30
C GLU A 352 20.82 -18.24 8.79
N ASN A 353 21.76 -17.62 8.05
CA ASN A 353 21.54 -17.13 6.67
C ASN A 353 20.33 -16.18 6.54
N THR A 354 20.06 -15.41 7.60
CA THR A 354 18.97 -14.43 7.70
C THR A 354 19.43 -13.03 8.11
N VAL A 355 20.56 -12.90 8.80
CA VAL A 355 21.14 -11.61 9.22
C VAL A 355 22.64 -11.62 8.95
N TRP A 356 23.15 -10.59 8.27
CA TRP A 356 24.58 -10.37 8.07
C TRP A 356 25.01 -9.10 8.82
N ALA A 357 26.16 -9.14 9.49
CA ALA A 357 26.63 -8.03 10.32
C ALA A 357 28.15 -7.89 10.33
N ALA A 358 28.62 -6.65 10.54
CA ALA A 358 30.00 -6.31 10.85
C ALA A 358 30.14 -5.95 12.33
N ARG A 359 31.10 -6.56 13.04
CA ARG A 359 31.51 -6.18 14.39
C ARG A 359 32.50 -5.03 14.29
N VAL A 360 32.26 -4.00 15.09
CA VAL A 360 33.13 -2.82 15.16
C VAL A 360 33.73 -2.65 16.55
N ARG A 361 34.77 -1.81 16.68
CA ARG A 361 35.27 -1.31 17.97
C ARG A 361 35.49 0.20 17.89
N PRO A 362 35.34 0.95 19.00
CA PRO A 362 35.62 2.38 19.00
C PRO A 362 37.13 2.63 18.87
N VAL A 363 37.49 3.76 18.24
CA VAL A 363 38.86 4.25 18.12
C VAL A 363 38.91 5.67 18.70
N PRO A 364 39.74 5.94 19.73
CA PRO A 364 40.56 4.99 20.47
C PRO A 364 39.72 3.99 21.28
N ALA A 365 40.29 2.85 21.64
CA ALA A 365 39.60 1.80 22.42
C ALA A 365 39.13 2.26 23.82
N THR A 366 39.65 3.39 24.32
CA THR A 366 39.25 4.04 25.57
C THR A 366 38.05 4.99 25.43
N ALA A 367 37.57 5.25 24.21
CA ALA A 367 36.45 6.16 23.98
C ALA A 367 35.16 5.65 24.64
N ARG A 368 34.43 6.57 25.27
CA ARG A 368 33.15 6.25 25.92
C ARG A 368 32.07 6.05 24.87
N TYR A 369 31.38 4.91 24.93
CA TYR A 369 30.25 4.61 24.06
C TYR A 369 29.13 3.87 24.81
N HIS A 370 28.00 3.74 24.13
CA HIS A 370 26.94 2.76 24.42
C HIS A 370 26.43 2.16 23.12
N ALA A 371 26.09 0.87 23.13
CA ALA A 371 25.39 0.20 22.06
C ALA A 371 24.24 -0.63 22.65
N SER A 372 23.21 -0.89 21.86
CA SER A 372 22.01 -1.62 22.31
C SER A 372 22.27 -3.10 22.65
N GLY A 373 23.47 -3.63 22.36
CA GLY A 373 23.91 -4.98 22.69
C GLY A 373 25.36 -5.01 23.21
N PRO A 374 25.84 -6.15 23.73
CA PRO A 374 27.17 -6.28 24.32
C PRO A 374 28.30 -6.12 23.30
N VAL A 375 28.02 -6.45 22.03
CA VAL A 375 28.92 -6.27 20.90
C VAL A 375 28.39 -5.11 20.03
N PRO A 376 29.12 -3.99 19.89
CA PRO A 376 28.75 -2.97 18.93
C PRO A 376 28.93 -3.50 17.51
N LEU A 377 27.87 -3.39 16.70
CA LEU A 377 27.79 -3.97 15.38
C LEU A 377 26.98 -3.09 14.43
N VAL A 378 27.25 -3.25 13.13
CA VAL A 378 26.45 -2.73 12.02
C VAL A 378 25.73 -3.92 11.39
N VAL A 379 24.41 -3.84 11.23
CA VAL A 379 23.67 -4.81 10.41
C VAL A 379 23.90 -4.44 8.94
N LEU A 380 24.38 -5.39 8.14
CA LEU A 380 24.72 -5.21 6.72
C LEU A 380 23.61 -5.69 5.78
N ALA A 381 22.91 -6.76 6.15
CA ALA A 381 21.75 -7.24 5.39
C ALA A 381 20.80 -8.04 6.28
N LEU A 382 19.53 -8.05 5.90
CA LEU A 382 18.46 -8.86 6.49
C LEU A 382 17.70 -9.59 5.38
N ARG A 383 17.43 -10.88 5.54
CA ARG A 383 16.49 -11.60 4.69
C ARG A 383 15.04 -11.23 5.07
N LYS A 384 14.10 -11.25 4.12
CA LYS A 384 12.67 -10.97 4.34
C LYS A 384 12.15 -11.75 5.55
N GLY A 385 11.65 -11.02 6.55
CA GLY A 385 11.18 -11.56 7.84
C GLY A 385 12.19 -11.49 9.01
N ALA A 386 13.49 -11.44 8.75
CA ALA A 386 14.55 -11.38 9.77
C ALA A 386 14.65 -9.99 10.43
N ARG A 387 14.94 -9.92 11.74
CA ARG A 387 14.88 -8.65 12.51
C ARG A 387 16.26 -8.24 12.99
N HIS A 388 16.52 -6.94 13.09
CA HIS A 388 17.78 -6.38 13.62
C HIS A 388 18.16 -6.93 15.00
N VAL A 389 17.18 -7.19 15.87
CA VAL A 389 17.43 -7.76 17.21
C VAL A 389 18.07 -9.16 17.17
N ASP A 390 17.90 -9.90 16.08
CA ASP A 390 18.48 -11.22 15.91
C ASP A 390 19.99 -11.14 15.60
N ALA A 391 20.52 -9.99 15.16
CA ALA A 391 21.97 -9.74 15.04
C ALA A 391 22.71 -9.89 16.38
N GLY A 392 22.05 -9.57 17.50
CA GLY A 392 22.60 -9.73 18.85
C GLY A 392 22.83 -11.19 19.28
N LYS A 393 22.35 -12.17 18.49
CA LYS A 393 22.55 -13.61 18.73
C LYS A 393 23.86 -14.14 18.13
N ILE A 394 24.54 -13.36 17.28
CA ILE A 394 25.79 -13.78 16.62
C ILE A 394 26.91 -14.02 17.64
N GLN A 395 27.39 -15.27 17.69
CA GLN A 395 28.55 -15.67 18.50
C GLN A 395 29.82 -15.83 17.65
N ASN A 396 29.70 -16.41 16.45
CA ASN A 396 30.83 -16.84 15.63
C ASN A 396 31.30 -15.72 14.67
N TRP A 397 32.12 -14.81 15.20
CA TRP A 397 32.68 -13.69 14.45
C TRP A 397 33.97 -14.06 13.71
N GLN A 398 33.96 -13.97 12.38
CA GLN A 398 35.15 -14.14 11.55
C GLN A 398 35.95 -12.84 11.51
N PRO A 399 37.28 -12.83 11.78
CA PRO A 399 38.11 -11.63 11.61
C PRO A 399 38.05 -11.10 10.17
N VAL A 400 38.05 -9.78 10.01
CA VAL A 400 38.18 -9.17 8.68
C VAL A 400 39.67 -9.17 8.27
N PRO A 401 40.02 -9.60 7.05
CA PRO A 401 41.39 -9.52 6.53
C PRO A 401 41.98 -8.11 6.58
N PRO A 402 43.30 -7.93 6.78
CA PRO A 402 43.91 -6.60 6.94
C PRO A 402 43.67 -5.62 5.79
N ASP A 403 43.51 -6.12 4.56
CA ASP A 403 43.16 -5.36 3.35
C ASP A 403 41.71 -4.82 3.34
N LYS A 404 40.84 -5.40 4.19
CA LYS A 404 39.42 -5.04 4.33
C LYS A 404 39.10 -4.43 5.69
N ALA A 405 40.05 -4.39 6.61
CA ALA A 405 39.92 -3.72 7.89
C ALA A 405 40.07 -2.20 7.67
N PHE A 406 39.04 -1.42 8.00
CA PHE A 406 39.08 0.02 7.86
C PHE A 406 38.39 0.74 9.02
N THR A 407 38.75 2.02 9.17
CA THR A 407 38.07 2.96 10.06
C THR A 407 37.09 3.84 9.32
N PHE A 408 36.04 4.27 10.02
CA PHE A 408 35.03 5.21 9.56
C PHE A 408 34.52 6.08 10.71
N GLU A 409 34.04 7.28 10.40
CA GLU A 409 33.44 8.19 11.37
C GLU A 409 31.91 8.04 11.39
N THR A 410 31.33 8.18 12.58
CA THR A 410 29.89 8.20 12.78
C THR A 410 29.47 9.42 13.60
N THR A 411 28.22 9.84 13.44
CA THR A 411 27.64 10.97 14.21
C THR A 411 26.40 10.50 14.96
N VAL A 412 26.32 10.75 16.27
CA VAL A 412 25.14 10.43 17.09
C VAL A 412 23.93 11.21 16.57
N GLY A 413 22.87 10.50 16.20
CA GLY A 413 21.67 11.08 15.60
C GLY A 413 20.43 10.22 15.82
N GLU A 414 19.30 10.72 15.33
CA GLU A 414 18.00 10.06 15.43
C GLU A 414 17.42 9.82 14.04
N LYS A 415 16.99 8.59 13.75
CA LYS A 415 16.11 8.34 12.60
C LYS A 415 14.72 8.81 13.03
N ILE A 416 14.26 9.93 12.48
CA ILE A 416 12.94 10.50 12.74
C ILE A 416 12.02 10.12 11.58
N LEU A 417 10.78 9.75 11.91
CA LEU A 417 9.69 9.60 10.96
C LEU A 417 8.54 10.53 11.35
N LEU A 418 7.87 11.06 10.34
CA LEU A 418 6.65 11.83 10.50
C LEU A 418 5.45 10.90 10.62
N ARG A 419 4.43 11.37 11.35
CA ARG A 419 3.14 10.69 11.45
C ARG A 419 2.00 11.69 11.46
N VAL A 420 0.89 11.35 10.83
CA VAL A 420 -0.36 12.12 10.92
C VAL A 420 -1.18 11.55 12.08
N ASP A 421 -1.59 12.41 12.99
CA ASP A 421 -2.27 12.03 14.25
C ASP A 421 -3.23 13.14 14.70
N GLY A 422 -4.09 12.84 15.67
CA GLY A 422 -5.01 13.81 16.26
C GLY A 422 -4.26 15.01 16.86
N HIS A 423 -4.74 16.23 16.61
CA HIS A 423 -4.18 17.45 17.16
C HIS A 423 -4.61 17.61 18.63
N ASP A 424 -3.69 17.31 19.54
CA ASP A 424 -3.91 17.42 20.98
C ASP A 424 -3.77 18.88 21.43
N HIS A 425 -4.87 19.53 21.80
CA HIS A 425 -4.89 20.93 22.28
C HIS A 425 -4.07 21.19 23.56
N TYR A 426 -3.50 20.17 24.18
CA TYR A 426 -2.62 20.26 25.36
C TYR A 426 -1.12 20.15 25.04
N ALA A 427 -0.72 19.90 23.79
CA ALA A 427 0.68 19.69 23.43
C ALA A 427 1.49 21.00 23.30
N ASP A 428 0.87 22.12 22.94
CA ASP A 428 1.54 23.41 22.70
C ASP A 428 2.11 24.09 23.95
N SER A 429 1.81 23.59 25.16
CA SER A 429 2.28 24.21 26.42
C SER A 429 3.51 23.54 27.06
N GLN A 430 3.98 22.38 26.58
CA GLN A 430 5.17 21.71 27.16
C GLN A 430 6.03 20.99 26.12
N ASN A 431 7.12 21.66 25.72
CA ASN A 431 8.33 20.96 25.32
C ASN A 431 8.86 20.12 26.52
N VAL A 432 9.34 18.91 26.24
CA VAL A 432 10.05 18.00 27.17
C VAL A 432 9.22 17.37 28.32
N LEU A 433 8.31 16.43 28.01
CA LEU A 433 8.07 15.25 28.86
C LEU A 433 7.63 14.01 28.02
N PRO A 434 8.15 12.80 28.26
CA PRO A 434 7.79 11.61 27.49
C PRO A 434 6.45 11.01 27.91
N ALA A 435 5.60 10.72 26.92
CA ALA A 435 4.22 10.27 27.09
C ALA A 435 4.09 8.88 27.77
N LYS A 436 3.49 8.84 28.96
CA LYS A 436 3.08 7.60 29.67
C LYS A 436 1.80 6.93 29.11
N THR A 437 1.40 7.22 27.87
CA THR A 437 0.13 6.73 27.29
C THR A 437 0.27 5.53 26.34
N ALA A 438 1.49 5.17 25.93
CA ALA A 438 1.71 4.03 25.02
C ALA A 438 1.57 2.62 25.67
N ALA A 439 1.36 2.54 26.99
CA ALA A 439 1.41 1.27 27.73
C ALA A 439 0.08 0.48 27.81
N ASN A 440 -1.07 1.08 27.46
CA ASN A 440 -2.40 0.53 27.81
C ASN A 440 -3.26 0.02 26.63
N SER A 441 -2.74 -0.05 25.40
CA SER A 441 -3.47 -0.66 24.27
C SER A 441 -3.44 -2.20 24.26
N ASN A 442 -2.54 -2.83 25.04
CA ASN A 442 -2.42 -4.29 25.14
C ASN A 442 -3.40 -4.94 26.14
N LYS A 443 -4.72 -4.69 26.00
CA LYS A 443 -5.73 -5.55 26.63
C LYS A 443 -5.95 -6.80 25.78
N ARG A 444 -5.32 -7.89 26.22
CA ARG A 444 -5.46 -9.24 25.66
C ARG A 444 -6.94 -9.64 25.62
N LYS A 445 -7.44 -10.07 24.45
CA LYS A 445 -8.76 -10.69 24.33
C LYS A 445 -8.69 -12.08 24.96
N HIS A 446 -9.24 -12.24 26.17
CA HIS A 446 -9.32 -13.55 26.82
C HIS A 446 -10.18 -14.51 25.98
N THR A 447 -9.59 -15.65 25.62
CA THR A 447 -10.32 -16.82 25.15
C THR A 447 -10.86 -17.57 26.37
N GLY A 448 -12.13 -17.33 26.71
CA GLY A 448 -12.89 -18.16 27.63
C GLY A 448 -13.94 -18.93 26.85
N ALA A 449 -13.76 -20.25 26.72
CA ALA A 449 -14.82 -21.17 26.31
C ALA A 449 -15.44 -21.81 27.56
N ALA A 450 -16.64 -22.38 27.41
CA ALA A 450 -17.37 -23.18 28.43
C ALA A 450 -17.87 -22.38 29.68
N ASP A 451 -19.09 -22.59 30.21
CA ASP A 451 -20.17 -23.51 29.83
C ASP A 451 -21.58 -22.99 30.19
N ASP A 452 -22.56 -23.59 29.50
CA ASP A 452 -23.95 -23.88 29.90
C ASP A 452 -24.79 -22.93 30.78
N PHE A 453 -25.97 -22.58 30.25
CA PHE A 453 -27.22 -23.05 30.88
C PHE A 453 -28.43 -23.11 29.92
N ARG A 454 -28.87 -24.35 29.62
CA ARG A 454 -30.26 -24.78 29.38
C ARG A 454 -31.10 -24.13 28.26
N SER A 455 -31.36 -24.91 27.21
CA SER A 455 -32.74 -25.06 26.68
C SER A 455 -33.01 -26.51 26.28
N ARG A 456 -34.20 -27.02 26.64
CA ARG A 456 -34.59 -28.43 26.52
C ARG A 456 -34.99 -28.84 25.09
N GLN A 457 -34.79 -30.12 24.84
CA GLN A 457 -35.43 -31.00 23.86
C GLN A 457 -36.78 -30.53 23.27
N SER A 458 -36.93 -30.72 21.96
CA SER A 458 -38.18 -31.19 21.35
C SER A 458 -37.85 -32.15 20.20
N HIS A 459 -38.75 -33.10 19.93
CA HIS A 459 -38.45 -34.33 19.20
C HIS A 459 -38.34 -34.18 17.67
N GLY A 460 -37.39 -34.92 17.08
CA GLY A 460 -37.37 -35.27 15.66
C GLY A 460 -37.08 -36.76 15.51
N SER A 461 -38.13 -37.57 15.32
CA SER A 461 -38.02 -39.03 15.24
C SER A 461 -37.62 -39.49 13.84
N SER A 462 -36.59 -40.34 13.73
CA SER A 462 -36.47 -41.27 12.60
C SER A 462 -35.89 -42.60 13.06
N VAL A 463 -36.71 -43.64 12.89
CA VAL A 463 -36.27 -45.03 12.69
C VAL A 463 -35.26 -45.04 11.53
N GLY A 464 -34.20 -45.85 11.48
CA GLY A 464 -33.76 -46.90 12.39
C GLY A 464 -33.24 -48.10 11.61
N SER A 465 -31.91 -48.34 11.63
CA SER A 465 -31.25 -49.60 11.30
C SER A 465 -29.74 -49.47 11.54
N ALA A 466 -29.17 -50.43 12.25
CA ALA A 466 -27.72 -50.60 12.46
C ALA A 466 -27.29 -51.91 11.73
N PRO A 467 -26.23 -52.63 12.13
CA PRO A 467 -24.92 -52.24 12.67
C PRO A 467 -23.76 -52.85 11.85
N GLN A 468 -22.50 -52.42 12.11
CA GLN A 468 -21.23 -53.20 12.00
C GLN A 468 -20.04 -52.23 12.13
N GLN A 469 -18.85 -52.58 12.64
CA GLN A 469 -18.42 -53.66 13.55
C GLN A 469 -17.00 -53.33 14.04
N ARG A 470 -16.58 -53.92 15.18
CA ARG A 470 -15.18 -54.02 15.67
C ARG A 470 -14.53 -52.72 16.16
N GLN A 471 -13.62 -52.70 17.13
CA GLN A 471 -13.29 -53.47 18.35
C GLN A 471 -11.85 -53.09 18.72
N PHE A 472 -11.49 -53.30 20.00
CA PHE A 472 -10.12 -53.28 20.54
C PHE A 472 -9.49 -51.90 20.81
N HIS A 473 -8.81 -51.66 21.95
CA HIS A 473 -8.75 -52.43 23.20
C HIS A 473 -8.16 -51.58 24.35
N HIS A 474 -8.62 -51.85 25.59
CA HIS A 474 -7.87 -51.68 26.86
C HIS A 474 -7.41 -50.26 27.28
N GLN A 475 -7.14 -49.93 28.55
CA GLN A 475 -7.25 -50.69 29.82
C GLN A 475 -7.58 -49.75 31.00
N ALA A 476 -7.95 -50.33 32.14
CA ALA A 476 -8.02 -49.68 33.46
C ALA A 476 -6.61 -49.15 33.89
N ASN A 477 -6.41 -48.39 34.98
CA ASN A 477 -6.93 -48.68 36.33
C ASN A 477 -6.63 -47.54 37.35
N ASN A 478 -7.33 -47.58 38.50
CA ASN A 478 -7.03 -46.92 39.80
C ASN A 478 -6.69 -45.41 39.82
N GLY A 479 -7.30 -44.56 40.63
CA GLY A 479 -7.76 -44.79 42.01
C GLY A 479 -7.04 -43.82 42.97
N GLY A 480 -7.63 -43.53 44.14
CA GLY A 480 -6.98 -42.80 45.23
C GLY A 480 -7.35 -41.31 45.33
N GLY A 481 -8.06 -40.93 46.38
CA GLY A 481 -8.27 -39.52 46.76
C GLY A 481 -7.27 -39.05 47.82
N GLY A 482 -7.40 -37.80 48.29
CA GLY A 482 -6.88 -37.44 49.62
C GLY A 482 -6.21 -36.08 49.82
N GLY A 483 -7.00 -34.99 49.83
CA GLY A 483 -7.03 -34.03 50.96
C GLY A 483 -5.85 -33.06 51.24
N ARG A 484 -6.13 -32.15 52.20
CA ARG A 484 -5.30 -31.04 52.74
C ARG A 484 -5.05 -29.91 51.71
N GLY A 485 -5.19 -28.61 51.99
CA GLY A 485 -5.41 -27.78 53.21
C GLY A 485 -4.69 -26.43 52.97
N GLY A 486 -4.95 -25.28 53.60
CA GLY A 486 -5.98 -24.84 54.55
C GLY A 486 -5.68 -23.38 54.99
N SER A 487 -6.73 -22.60 55.27
CA SER A 487 -6.77 -21.35 56.08
C SER A 487 -5.73 -20.21 55.92
N SER A 488 -6.17 -19.07 55.39
CA SER A 488 -6.05 -17.72 56.03
C SER A 488 -6.70 -16.64 55.12
N GLY A 489 -7.33 -15.56 55.59
CA GLY A 489 -7.66 -15.17 56.97
C GLY A 489 -7.51 -13.67 57.26
N ARG A 490 -8.35 -12.80 56.67
CA ARG A 490 -8.60 -11.35 56.98
C ARG A 490 -9.52 -10.78 55.88
N GLY A 491 -10.57 -9.96 56.10
CA GLY A 491 -11.21 -9.47 57.33
C GLY A 491 -11.65 -7.99 57.18
N GLY A 492 -12.93 -7.67 57.44
CA GLY A 492 -13.38 -6.27 57.68
C GLY A 492 -14.58 -5.77 56.86
N SER A 493 -15.72 -5.53 57.53
CA SER A 493 -16.90 -4.84 57.00
C SER A 493 -17.08 -3.46 57.64
N PHE A 494 -17.40 -2.43 56.85
CA PHE A 494 -18.15 -1.22 57.27
C PHE A 494 -18.84 -0.62 56.01
N ARG A 495 -20.01 0.05 55.95
CA ARG A 495 -21.17 0.49 56.78
C ARG A 495 -21.48 1.96 56.44
N GLY A 496 -22.75 2.30 56.21
CA GLY A 496 -23.27 3.67 55.97
C GLY A 496 -23.21 4.09 54.49
N GLY A 497 -24.23 4.68 53.84
CA GLY A 497 -25.41 5.43 54.32
C GLY A 497 -25.29 6.91 53.85
N GLY A 498 -26.32 7.64 53.42
CA GLY A 498 -27.74 7.37 53.20
C GLY A 498 -28.47 8.68 52.80
N GLY A 499 -29.71 8.60 52.30
CA GLY A 499 -30.57 9.75 51.96
C GLY A 499 -30.34 10.34 50.55
N GLY A 500 -31.34 10.90 49.87
CA GLY A 500 -32.78 10.97 50.19
C GLY A 500 -33.41 12.29 49.72
N ALA A 501 -34.25 12.27 48.68
CA ALA A 501 -35.15 13.37 48.33
C ALA A 501 -36.39 12.83 47.62
N ASN A 502 -37.57 13.12 48.17
CA ASN A 502 -38.87 12.60 47.76
C ASN A 502 -39.79 13.77 47.40
N ARG A 503 -40.61 13.64 46.36
CA ARG A 503 -41.81 14.44 45.95
C ARG A 503 -42.01 14.24 44.42
N GLY A 504 -43.15 13.86 43.86
CA GLY A 504 -44.48 13.64 44.43
C GLY A 504 -45.51 14.67 43.93
N PHE A 505 -46.65 14.17 43.44
CA PHE A 505 -47.95 14.83 43.15
C PHE A 505 -48.35 15.21 41.70
N ARG A 506 -49.38 14.48 41.24
CA ARG A 506 -50.65 14.89 40.58
C ARG A 506 -50.64 15.85 39.37
N GLY A 507 -51.13 15.31 38.25
CA GLY A 507 -52.51 15.59 37.81
C GLY A 507 -52.72 16.66 36.73
N GLY A 508 -53.39 16.29 35.63
CA GLY A 508 -53.82 17.22 34.58
C GLY A 508 -54.49 16.48 33.41
N GLN A 509 -55.79 16.68 33.22
CA GLN A 509 -56.65 15.92 32.29
C GLN A 509 -57.28 16.87 31.26
N ARG A 510 -57.10 16.59 29.95
CA ARG A 510 -57.80 17.10 28.74
C ARG A 510 -56.98 16.69 27.50
N GLY A 511 -57.51 16.27 26.35
CA GLY A 511 -58.90 15.99 25.96
C GLY A 511 -59.07 16.10 24.42
N GLY A 512 -59.76 15.14 23.78
CA GLY A 512 -60.07 15.13 22.34
C GLY A 512 -58.94 14.60 21.44
N GLY A 513 -59.20 13.95 20.29
CA GLY A 513 -60.46 13.55 19.66
C GLY A 513 -60.26 12.38 18.68
N ALA A 514 -61.34 11.75 18.22
CA ALA A 514 -61.31 10.45 17.52
C ALA A 514 -61.69 10.52 16.03
N GLN A 515 -61.22 9.55 15.23
CA GLN A 515 -61.94 8.82 14.13
C GLN A 515 -60.96 7.81 13.46
N LYS A 516 -61.26 6.50 13.45
CA LYS A 516 -62.09 5.68 12.53
C LYS A 516 -61.40 5.25 11.21
N GLY A 517 -61.50 3.96 10.88
CA GLY A 517 -61.13 3.36 9.56
C GLY A 517 -59.93 2.41 9.65
N ARG A 518 -60.00 1.09 9.91
CA ARG A 518 -60.92 -0.03 9.56
C ARG A 518 -60.45 -0.85 8.34
N GLY A 519 -59.68 -1.91 8.60
CA GLY A 519 -59.40 -3.05 7.70
C GLY A 519 -58.19 -2.89 6.76
N GLY A 520 -57.41 -3.93 6.44
CA GLY A 520 -57.38 -5.28 7.05
C GLY A 520 -56.63 -6.33 6.21
N ARG A 521 -56.04 -7.31 6.92
CA ARG A 521 -55.53 -8.64 6.45
C ARG A 521 -54.30 -8.70 5.52
N GLY A 522 -53.46 -9.70 5.81
CA GLY A 522 -52.26 -10.08 5.06
C GLY A 522 -50.98 -9.45 5.63
N GLY A 523 -49.96 -10.19 6.07
CA GLY A 523 -49.85 -11.63 6.29
C GLY A 523 -48.49 -11.90 6.96
N GLY A 524 -48.46 -12.72 8.01
CA GLY A 524 -47.21 -13.04 8.71
C GLY A 524 -46.47 -14.22 8.06
N GLY A 525 -45.14 -14.25 8.22
CA GLY A 525 -44.26 -15.30 7.72
C GLY A 525 -43.39 -14.82 6.55
N GLY A 526 -42.06 -14.87 6.58
CA GLY A 526 -41.15 -15.36 7.62
C GLY A 526 -40.14 -16.37 7.07
N GLY A 527 -38.87 -16.23 7.46
CA GLY A 527 -37.80 -17.18 7.12
C GLY A 527 -37.13 -16.93 5.76
N GLY A 528 -35.80 -16.89 5.75
CA GLY A 528 -35.02 -16.64 4.54
C GLY A 528 -33.56 -16.29 4.83
N GLY A 529 -32.90 -17.09 5.68
CA GLY A 529 -31.48 -16.87 6.00
C GLY A 529 -30.58 -17.25 4.83
N GLY A 530 -29.84 -16.26 4.33
CA GLY A 530 -28.60 -16.44 3.56
C GLY A 530 -27.65 -15.30 4.00
N GLY A 531 -26.41 -15.54 4.40
CA GLY A 531 -25.52 -16.60 3.93
C GLY A 531 -24.57 -16.01 2.89
N GLY A 532 -23.76 -15.01 3.31
CA GLY A 532 -22.93 -14.21 2.42
C GLY A 532 -22.29 -13.05 3.15
N GLY A 533 -21.24 -13.32 3.94
CA GLY A 533 -20.34 -12.25 4.40
C GLY A 533 -19.69 -11.60 3.17
N PRO A 534 -19.63 -10.26 3.06
CA PRO A 534 -19.07 -9.61 1.88
C PRO A 534 -17.61 -10.03 1.68
N ALA A 535 -17.32 -10.59 0.50
CA ALA A 535 -15.96 -10.92 0.11
C ALA A 535 -15.11 -9.65 0.09
N PHE A 536 -13.97 -9.68 0.78
CA PHE A 536 -13.03 -8.56 0.82
C PHE A 536 -12.37 -8.38 -0.55
N TYR A 537 -12.94 -7.48 -1.37
CA TYR A 537 -12.32 -7.02 -2.61
C TYR A 537 -12.28 -5.50 -2.61
N LYS A 538 -11.07 -4.93 -2.73
CA LYS A 538 -10.78 -3.51 -2.52
C LYS A 538 -9.89 -2.98 -3.64
N SER A 539 -9.90 -1.66 -3.83
CA SER A 539 -9.51 -1.05 -5.11
C SER A 539 -8.37 -0.03 -4.98
N LEU A 540 -8.46 1.18 -5.56
CA LEU A 540 -7.52 2.29 -5.27
C LEU A 540 -7.36 2.53 -3.76
N ASP A 541 -8.44 2.31 -3.03
CA ASP A 541 -8.58 2.31 -1.57
C ASP A 541 -7.69 1.28 -0.83
N ASP A 542 -6.99 0.40 -1.54
CA ASP A 542 -6.21 -0.73 -0.99
C ASP A 542 -4.69 -0.57 -1.15
N LEU A 543 -4.22 0.58 -1.66
CA LEU A 543 -2.79 0.97 -1.77
C LEU A 543 -2.11 1.23 -0.39
N GLY A 544 -2.73 0.77 0.70
CA GLY A 544 -2.17 0.70 2.04
C GLY A 544 -2.21 -0.71 2.67
N ALA A 545 -2.66 -1.75 1.95
CA ALA A 545 -2.98 -3.05 2.52
C ALA A 545 -2.15 -4.24 1.98
N ARG A 546 -1.02 -4.44 2.68
CA ARG A 546 -0.22 -5.69 2.81
C ARG A 546 0.61 -6.19 1.61
N ASP A 547 1.89 -5.81 1.64
CA ASP A 547 3.04 -6.75 1.68
C ASP A 547 3.75 -6.73 3.06
N THR A 548 3.13 -6.06 4.03
CA THR A 548 3.71 -5.59 5.30
C THR A 548 3.66 -6.61 6.43
N GLN A 549 3.98 -7.88 6.15
CA GLN A 549 4.13 -8.92 7.18
C GLN A 549 5.58 -9.01 7.71
N GLY A 550 6.12 -7.83 8.02
CA GLY A 550 7.42 -7.63 8.66
C GLY A 550 7.26 -6.74 9.90
N GLY A 551 8.09 -6.94 10.91
CA GLY A 551 8.03 -6.16 12.15
C GLY A 551 8.23 -4.66 11.89
N PHE A 552 7.61 -3.82 12.72
CA PHE A 552 7.50 -2.35 12.54
C PHE A 552 8.82 -1.59 12.26
N ALA A 553 10.00 -2.18 12.45
CA ALA A 553 11.29 -1.58 12.10
C ALA A 553 11.73 -1.75 10.65
N GLN A 554 11.25 -2.78 9.95
CA GLN A 554 11.85 -3.24 8.69
C GLN A 554 11.54 -2.34 7.48
N MET A 555 10.57 -1.42 7.59
CA MET A 555 10.01 -0.68 6.44
C MET A 555 10.67 0.68 6.16
N TYR A 556 11.32 1.31 7.14
CA TYR A 556 11.69 2.74 7.06
C TYR A 556 13.19 3.01 6.82
N GLU A 557 13.93 1.96 6.49
CA GLU A 557 15.38 2.00 6.38
C GLU A 557 15.83 2.05 4.93
N ASP A 558 16.89 2.83 4.73
CA ASP A 558 17.36 3.32 3.44
C ASP A 558 17.91 2.19 2.57
N GLU A 559 17.18 1.84 1.50
CA GLU A 559 17.80 1.18 0.36
C GLU A 559 18.74 2.19 -0.33
N PRO A 560 20.00 1.79 -0.61
CA PRO A 560 20.82 2.51 -1.57
C PRO A 560 20.21 2.30 -2.96
N GLN A 561 20.10 3.38 -3.75
CA GLN A 561 19.78 3.25 -5.17
C GLN A 561 20.89 2.42 -5.84
N THR A 562 20.56 1.20 -6.24
CA THR A 562 21.46 0.34 -7.01
C THR A 562 21.55 0.88 -8.44
N GLY A 563 22.60 1.67 -8.70
CA GLY A 563 23.06 1.89 -10.07
C GLY A 563 23.27 0.54 -10.73
N GLY A 564 22.58 0.28 -11.83
CA GLY A 564 22.30 -1.07 -12.28
C GLY A 564 23.54 -1.92 -12.57
N PHE A 565 23.63 -3.08 -11.93
CA PHE A 565 24.44 -4.18 -12.43
C PHE A 565 23.80 -4.72 -13.72
N GLN A 566 24.34 -4.32 -14.87
CA GLN A 566 23.90 -4.81 -16.17
C GLN A 566 24.29 -6.28 -16.37
N ASN A 567 23.45 -7.20 -15.91
CA ASN A 567 23.47 -8.56 -16.43
C ASN A 567 22.76 -8.59 -17.79
N GLN A 568 23.54 -8.61 -18.87
CA GLN A 568 23.02 -8.82 -20.23
C GLN A 568 22.52 -10.26 -20.39
N GLN A 569 21.26 -10.52 -20.05
CA GLN A 569 20.53 -11.65 -20.62
C GLN A 569 19.75 -11.17 -21.84
N GLN A 570 20.34 -11.38 -23.02
CA GLN A 570 19.64 -11.23 -24.29
C GLN A 570 18.53 -12.28 -24.38
N GLN A 571 17.29 -11.90 -24.08
CA GLN A 571 16.13 -12.68 -24.52
C GLN A 571 15.99 -12.50 -26.03
N GLN A 572 16.09 -13.62 -26.76
CA GLN A 572 16.14 -13.63 -28.21
C GLN A 572 14.77 -13.24 -28.80
N ILE A 573 14.78 -12.20 -29.65
CA ILE A 573 13.63 -11.84 -30.48
C ILE A 573 13.63 -12.76 -31.72
N PRO A 574 12.52 -13.43 -32.08
CA PRO A 574 12.45 -14.22 -33.30
C PRO A 574 12.52 -13.31 -34.54
N THR A 575 13.64 -13.35 -35.26
CA THR A 575 13.78 -12.65 -36.54
C THR A 575 13.12 -13.44 -37.67
N GLY A 576 12.20 -12.81 -38.41
CA GLY A 576 11.65 -13.34 -39.66
C GLY A 576 12.70 -13.50 -40.77
N PRO A 577 12.39 -14.21 -41.86
CA PRO A 577 13.38 -14.66 -42.84
C PRO A 577 14.04 -13.51 -43.61
N SER A 578 15.36 -13.41 -43.49
CA SER A 578 16.20 -12.45 -44.19
C SER A 578 16.46 -12.85 -45.65
N ASN A 579 16.22 -11.94 -46.59
CA ASN A 579 16.53 -12.12 -48.01
C ASN A 579 17.88 -11.45 -48.36
N PRO A 580 18.91 -12.18 -48.87
CA PRO A 580 20.26 -11.62 -49.02
C PRO A 580 20.53 -11.09 -50.44
N ARG A 581 20.71 -9.76 -50.61
CA ARG A 581 21.33 -9.13 -51.80
C ARG A 581 21.60 -7.62 -51.64
N ASN A 582 22.72 -7.24 -51.02
CA ASN A 582 23.76 -6.36 -51.61
C ASN A 582 24.91 -6.05 -50.62
N PRO A 583 26.19 -6.10 -51.03
CA PRO A 583 27.32 -5.60 -50.24
C PRO A 583 27.78 -4.20 -50.71
N GLY A 584 28.23 -3.33 -49.80
CA GLY A 584 28.80 -2.03 -50.22
C GLY A 584 29.29 -1.06 -49.15
N TYR A 585 30.62 -1.02 -48.99
CA TYR A 585 31.44 0.15 -48.61
C TYR A 585 31.53 0.64 -47.15
N TYR A 586 32.51 1.53 -46.93
CA TYR A 586 33.52 1.49 -45.86
C TYR A 586 33.67 2.82 -45.11
N ALA A 587 34.17 2.75 -43.86
CA ALA A 587 34.81 3.81 -43.05
C ALA A 587 33.98 5.08 -42.70
N GLY A 588 34.19 5.77 -41.57
CA GLY A 588 35.07 5.52 -40.42
C GLY A 588 35.96 6.72 -40.07
N GLN A 589 35.67 7.45 -38.98
CA GLN A 589 36.64 8.30 -38.26
C GLN A 589 36.09 8.85 -36.91
N GLN A 590 36.98 8.94 -35.93
CA GLN A 590 36.93 9.68 -34.66
C GLN A 590 38.40 9.89 -34.22
N PRO A 591 38.71 10.77 -33.24
CA PRO A 591 38.13 12.08 -32.94
C PRO A 591 39.23 13.17 -32.85
N SER A 592 38.86 14.44 -32.67
CA SER A 592 39.82 15.53 -32.37
C SER A 592 39.59 16.15 -30.99
N GLN A 593 40.69 16.47 -30.30
CA GLN A 593 40.75 17.05 -28.97
C GLN A 593 40.61 18.58 -29.02
N PHE A 594 40.09 19.19 -27.95
CA PHE A 594 40.45 20.56 -27.56
C PHE A 594 40.49 20.69 -26.03
N GLN A 595 41.36 21.56 -25.52
CA GLN A 595 41.85 21.56 -24.12
C GLN A 595 42.01 22.99 -23.57
N GLY A 596 41.66 23.20 -22.29
CA GLY A 596 41.81 24.47 -21.52
C GLY A 596 40.71 25.52 -21.79
N GLY A 597 40.27 26.38 -20.86
CA GLY A 597 40.63 26.66 -19.45
C GLY A 597 40.44 28.17 -19.15
N GLY A 598 40.05 28.68 -17.98
CA GLY A 598 39.70 28.14 -16.65
C GLY A 598 39.27 29.29 -15.71
N TYR A 599 39.29 29.10 -14.37
CA TYR A 599 38.99 30.11 -13.31
C TYR A 599 37.50 30.58 -13.21
N GLN A 600 36.91 30.93 -12.05
CA GLN A 600 37.17 30.61 -10.62
C GLN A 600 35.90 30.87 -9.77
N GLN A 601 35.79 30.18 -8.62
CA GLN A 601 35.01 30.53 -7.41
C GLN A 601 33.63 31.22 -7.51
N GLN A 602 32.59 30.50 -7.08
CA GLN A 602 31.85 30.93 -5.90
C GLN A 602 31.38 29.72 -5.08
N GLN A 603 31.82 29.65 -3.82
CA GLN A 603 31.35 28.67 -2.82
C GLN A 603 30.31 29.31 -1.90
N GLN A 604 29.69 28.48 -1.06
CA GLN A 604 28.81 28.82 0.07
C GLN A 604 27.34 29.08 -0.30
N LEU A 605 26.54 28.01 -0.26
CA LEU A 605 25.34 27.88 0.58
C LEU A 605 24.69 26.51 0.28
N ASN A 606 25.10 25.48 1.03
CA ASN A 606 24.39 24.21 1.13
C ASN A 606 24.84 23.47 2.41
N ASN A 607 24.13 23.78 3.49
CA ASN A 607 24.06 23.00 4.73
C ASN A 607 22.61 23.15 5.22
N TYR A 608 22.07 22.09 5.81
CA TYR A 608 20.62 21.84 5.99
C TYR A 608 19.90 21.53 4.67
N TYR A 609 19.84 20.24 4.32
CA TYR A 609 18.64 19.40 4.55
C TYR A 609 19.06 17.94 4.78
#